data_AF-A0ABC9Z512-F1
#
_entry.id   AF-A0ABC9Z512-F1
#
_cell.length_a   1.000
_cell.length_b   1.000
_cell.length_c   1.000
_cell.angle_alpha   90.00
_cell.angle_beta   90.00
_cell.angle_gamma   90.00
#
_symmetry.space_group_name_H-M   'P 1'
#
loop_
_entity.id
_entity.type
_entity.pdbx_description
1 polymer ?
#
loop_
_entity_poly.entity_id
_entity_poly.type
_entity_poly.pdbx_seq_one_letter_code
_entity_poly.pdbx_strand_id
1 'polypeptide(L)' 'MLYTRAFGTTELRKSMPKMKSHSGASKRFKVSGSGKLLRQQANRRHLLEHKPTTRTRRLDGVEVVAKADVARVKKLLAK' A
#
# COMPACT_ATOMS: atom_id res chain seq x y z
N MET A 1 -40.24 -1.76 -44.63
CA MET A 1 -40.14 -1.11 -43.31
C MET A 1 -39.03 -1.81 -42.54
N LEU A 2 -37.81 -1.30 -42.68
CA LEU A 2 -36.59 -1.91 -42.16
C LEU A 2 -36.51 -1.66 -40.65
N TYR A 3 -36.68 -2.71 -39.84
CA TYR A 3 -36.36 -2.64 -38.41
C TYR A 3 -34.84 -2.71 -38.25
N THR A 4 -34.19 -1.57 -38.39
CA THR A 4 -32.79 -1.37 -38.01
C THR A 4 -32.69 -1.05 -36.52
N ARG A 5 -31.60 -1.56 -35.93
CA ARG A 5 -30.97 -1.11 -34.67
C ARG A 5 -31.68 -1.45 -33.35
N ALA A 6 -31.11 -2.45 -32.68
CA ALA A 6 -30.71 -2.27 -31.30
C ALA A 6 -29.32 -2.92 -31.13
N PHE A 7 -28.27 -2.09 -31.21
CA PHE A 7 -26.93 -2.47 -30.78
C PHE A 7 -27.03 -3.00 -29.35
N GLY A 8 -26.60 -4.25 -29.14
CA GLY A 8 -26.58 -4.90 -27.84
C GLY A 8 -25.84 -4.04 -26.81
N THR A 9 -26.50 -3.80 -25.69
CA THR A 9 -25.99 -3.09 -24.53
C THR A 9 -24.93 -3.93 -23.81
N THR A 10 -23.70 -3.94 -24.31
CA THR A 10 -22.52 -4.54 -23.66
C THR A 10 -22.00 -3.70 -22.49
N GLU A 11 -22.86 -3.02 -21.72
CA GLU A 11 -22.44 -2.06 -20.68
C GLU A 11 -22.66 -2.52 -19.22
N LEU A 12 -23.26 -3.68 -18.96
CA LEU A 12 -23.68 -4.05 -17.59
C LEU A 12 -22.96 -5.27 -17.00
N ARG A 13 -21.62 -5.24 -16.97
CA ARG A 13 -20.78 -6.06 -16.07
C ARG A 13 -19.83 -5.21 -15.22
N LYS A 14 -20.30 -4.04 -14.78
CA LYS A 14 -19.67 -3.24 -13.71
C LYS A 14 -20.35 -3.55 -12.36
N SER A 15 -20.47 -4.83 -11.99
CA SER A 15 -21.43 -5.27 -10.96
C SER A 15 -20.85 -6.11 -9.83
N MET A 16 -19.67 -5.75 -9.28
CA MET A 16 -19.35 -5.92 -7.84
C MET A 16 -18.06 -5.18 -7.47
N PRO A 17 -18.10 -3.99 -6.84
CA PRO A 17 -16.89 -3.29 -6.39
C PRO A 17 -16.26 -4.05 -5.21
N LYS A 18 -15.30 -4.93 -5.50
CA LYS A 18 -14.48 -5.58 -4.47
C LYS A 18 -13.40 -4.62 -4.02
N MET A 19 -13.27 -4.42 -2.71
CA MET A 19 -12.16 -3.65 -2.13
C MET A 19 -10.84 -4.28 -2.57
N LYS A 20 -10.01 -3.51 -3.29
CA LYS A 20 -8.69 -3.95 -3.74
C LYS A 20 -7.64 -3.41 -2.80
N SER A 21 -6.61 -4.21 -2.52
CA SER A 21 -5.44 -3.74 -1.80
C SER A 21 -4.69 -2.70 -2.62
N HIS A 22 -4.26 -1.62 -1.98
CA HIS A 22 -3.42 -0.62 -2.61
C HIS A 22 -2.02 -1.20 -2.90
N SER A 23 -1.68 -1.36 -4.17
CA SER A 23 -0.44 -2.01 -4.63
C SER A 23 0.83 -1.28 -4.19
N GLY A 24 0.77 0.03 -3.98
CA GLY A 24 1.88 0.80 -3.42
C GLY A 24 2.08 0.57 -1.92
N ALA A 25 1.01 0.27 -1.19
CA ALA A 25 1.07 0.04 0.25
C ALA A 25 1.54 -1.39 0.54
N SER A 26 1.08 -2.37 -0.23
CA SER A 26 1.51 -3.78 -0.09
C SER A 26 3.00 -3.98 -0.31
N LYS A 27 3.63 -3.19 -1.18
CA LYS A 27 5.09 -3.21 -1.40
C LYS A 27 5.90 -2.59 -0.25
N ARG A 28 5.28 -1.72 0.57
CA ARG A 28 5.98 -0.92 1.60
C ARG A 28 5.81 -1.49 3.00
N PHE A 29 4.67 -2.10 3.30
CA PHE A 29 4.34 -2.60 4.64
C PHE A 29 4.32 -4.13 4.67
N LYS A 30 5.00 -4.72 5.65
CA LYS A 30 4.96 -6.17 5.90
C LYS A 30 4.21 -6.45 7.19
N VAL A 31 3.46 -7.55 7.22
CA VAL A 31 2.81 -8.06 8.44
C VAL A 31 3.74 -9.07 9.12
N SER A 32 4.05 -8.88 10.40
CA SER A 32 4.77 -9.88 11.21
C SER A 32 3.88 -11.09 11.50
N GLY A 33 4.46 -12.23 11.89
CA GLY A 33 3.67 -13.40 12.32
C GLY A 33 2.70 -13.10 13.47
N SER A 34 3.01 -12.10 14.30
CA SER A 34 2.17 -11.59 15.39
C SER A 34 1.17 -10.49 14.98
N GLY A 35 1.04 -10.18 13.68
CA GLY A 35 0.08 -9.20 13.17
C GLY A 35 0.51 -7.72 13.29
N LYS A 36 1.75 -7.44 13.69
CA LYS A 36 2.29 -6.07 13.72
C LYS A 36 2.68 -5.63 12.31
N LEU A 37 2.44 -4.35 12.00
CA LEU A 37 2.84 -3.76 10.73
C LEU A 37 4.27 -3.22 10.83
N LEU A 38 5.12 -3.68 9.93
CA LEU A 38 6.53 -3.34 9.82
C LEU A 38 6.77 -2.42 8.62
N ARG A 39 7.68 -1.44 8.80
CA ARG A 39 8.16 -0.53 7.75
C ARG A 39 9.67 -0.33 7.85
N GLN A 40 10.31 0.02 6.73
CA GLN A 40 11.66 0.58 6.77
C GLN A 40 11.62 2.05 7.22
N GLN A 41 12.72 2.54 7.82
CA GLN A 41 12.86 3.95 8.14
C GLN A 41 13.17 4.79 6.89
N ALA A 42 12.69 6.03 6.88
CA ALA A 42 12.94 6.99 5.81
C ALA A 42 14.35 7.59 5.91
N ASN A 43 14.82 8.28 4.86
CA ASN A 43 16.10 9.02 4.82
C ASN A 43 17.39 8.20 4.74
N ARG A 44 17.34 6.93 4.31
CA ARG A 44 18.51 6.05 4.15
C ARG A 44 19.01 5.88 2.70
N ARG A 45 18.50 6.66 1.75
CA ARG A 45 18.79 6.44 0.30
C ARG A 45 19.84 7.38 -0.29
N HIS A 46 19.92 8.62 0.17
CA HIS A 46 20.83 9.65 -0.35
C HIS A 46 21.40 10.50 0.81
N LEU A 47 22.49 11.23 0.53
CA LEU A 47 23.22 12.09 1.48
C LEU A 47 23.70 11.32 2.71
N LEU A 48 24.35 10.17 2.50
CA LEU A 48 24.87 9.35 3.61
C LEU A 48 26.19 9.90 4.14
N GLU A 49 27.00 10.55 3.31
CA GLU A 49 28.29 11.14 3.68
C GLU A 49 28.15 12.25 4.72
N HIS A 50 27.10 13.07 4.63
CA HIS A 50 26.83 14.14 5.60
C HIS A 50 26.12 13.68 6.87
N LYS A 51 25.74 12.39 6.97
CA LYS A 51 25.03 11.86 8.13
C LYS A 51 26.02 11.14 9.04
N PRO A 52 25.94 11.35 10.37
CA PRO A 52 26.78 10.62 11.29
C PRO A 52 26.47 9.12 11.24
N THR A 53 27.48 8.29 11.46
CA THR A 53 27.37 6.82 11.44
C THR A 53 26.36 6.29 12.46
N THR A 54 26.18 6.98 13.58
CA THR A 54 25.14 6.69 14.58
C THR A 54 23.73 6.79 14.01
N ARG A 55 23.48 7.82 13.18
CA ARG A 55 22.19 8.02 12.53
C ARG A 55 21.96 6.99 11.43
N THR A 56 22.93 6.74 10.57
CA THR A 56 22.77 5.76 9.48
C THR A 56 22.45 4.38 10.04
N ARG A 57 23.18 3.91 11.06
CA ARG A 57 22.89 2.63 11.75
C ARG A 57 21.46 2.56 12.31
N ARG A 58 20.93 3.65 12.87
CA ARG A 58 19.54 3.68 13.37
C ARG A 58 18.53 3.56 12.23
N LEU A 59 18.79 4.21 11.10
CA LEU A 59 17.94 4.19 9.91
C LEU A 59 17.94 2.83 9.21
N ASP A 60 18.88 1.95 9.52
CA ASP A 60 18.93 0.59 8.97
C ASP A 60 17.83 -0.32 9.50
N GLY A 61 17.31 -0.02 10.68
CA GLY A 61 16.32 -0.84 11.37
C GLY A 61 14.96 -0.89 10.67
N VAL A 62 14.32 -2.05 10.80
CA VAL A 62 12.88 -2.20 10.51
C VAL A 62 12.10 -1.83 11.76
N GLU A 63 11.13 -0.94 11.62
CA GLU A 63 10.36 -0.39 12.73
C GLU A 63 8.89 -0.74 12.62
N VAL A 64 8.20 -0.79 13.76
CA VAL A 64 6.74 -0.93 13.81
C VAL A 64 6.09 0.39 13.41
N VAL A 65 5.01 0.32 12.62
CA VAL A 65 4.20 1.49 12.28
C VAL A 65 3.61 2.12 13.55
N ALA A 66 3.60 3.45 13.63
CA ALA A 66 3.04 4.18 14.76
C ALA A 66 1.56 3.81 14.96
N LYS A 67 1.13 3.66 16.21
CA LYS A 67 -0.24 3.20 16.55
C LYS A 67 -1.34 4.01 15.86
N ALA A 68 -1.14 5.32 15.69
CA ALA A 68 -2.09 6.22 15.02
C ALA A 68 -2.35 5.87 13.55
N ASP A 69 -1.32 5.41 12.82
CA ASP A 69 -1.43 5.14 11.39
C ASP A 69 -1.85 3.71 11.06
N VAL A 70 -1.79 2.80 12.04
CA VAL A 70 -2.11 1.37 11.87
C VAL A 70 -3.51 1.19 11.27
N ALA A 71 -4.52 1.91 11.77
CA ALA A 71 -5.89 1.80 11.30
C ALA A 71 -6.04 2.18 9.82
N ARG A 72 -5.31 3.23 9.37
CA ARG A 72 -5.32 3.68 7.98
C ARG A 72 -4.62 2.67 7.07
N VAL A 73 -3.48 2.14 7.49
CA VAL A 73 -2.70 1.18 6.69
C VAL A 73 -3.43 -0.16 6.54
N LYS A 74 -4.12 -0.65 7.57
CA LYS A 74 -4.93 -1.87 7.47
C LYS A 74 -6.04 -1.76 6.41
N LYS A 75 -6.76 -0.63 6.39
CA LYS A 75 -7.78 -0.34 5.36
C LYS A 75 -7.19 -0.40 3.93
N LEU A 76 -5.97 0.12 3.74
CA LEU A 76 -5.29 0.09 2.45
C LEU A 76 -4.86 -1.31 1.99
N LEU A 77 -4.58 -2.21 2.93
CA LEU A 77 -4.17 -3.58 2.61
C LEU A 77 -5.36 -4.51 2.36
N ALA A 78 -6.60 -4.02 2.53
CA ALA A 78 -7.83 -4.79 2.38
C ALA A 78 -7.79 -6.11 3.17
N LYS A 79 -7.24 -6.04 4.40
CA LYS A 79 -6.94 -7.18 5.27
C LYS A 79 -7.40 -6.90 6.69
#